data_AF-A0A0Q3H8J7-F1
#
_entry.id   AF-A0A0Q3H8J7-F1
#
_cell.length_a   1.000
_cell.length_b   1.000
_cell.length_c   1.000
_cell.angle_alpha   90.00
_cell.angle_beta   90.00
_cell.angle_gamma   90.00
#
_symmetry.space_group_name_H-M   'P 1'
#
loop_
_entity.id
_entity.type
_entity.pdbx_description
1 polymer ?
#
loop_
_entity_poly.entity_id
_entity_poly.type
_entity_poly.pdbx_seq_one_letter_code
_entity_poly.pdbx_strand_id
1 'polypeptide(L)'
;MSGAALCAVLTELGFDGEDPLDADALEWPFQYEEARPLLAWICSCLRPSNVLSPSHLSQYEQLVEEGRLLEGEDLDSAFDSISAFSSKKDNQEAVFEAEETILDIREAKVAYRAEVFELQKQLARQQAQFDLLSGQASSLIQGRRARVSAMSTVNVQLISLDEILSSRNIEMNAVLGRIAATTQELAHYHSGDEDSIYLAYSDFNPYVIGDLACTKELNRWFSKQFEKGPFRLVAEEGKSKCSWVSLDDITNCLARGDSEKSHHHQRVAELQRLRSIFATSERQWVEAQVENAKQQAILSILKSQVSSDEAHIHRDIHSLRRKSSELAGELSTLSQKVQAFVSETIPCLCSELAQLQGTYILQGDYDLKVMRQEYYINRQKTFINHLVNQLSKHQFLKIACQLERKHIASAYSLLRVIESELQSYLTAVNTRLGHYNSLFIHVSCYFQYLYMYLYMFHAIFSIYTCFMLFSAYI
;
A
#
# COMPACT_ATOMS: atom_id res chain seq x y z
N MET A 1 43.32 -37.82 -37.81
CA MET A 1 44.67 -37.54 -38.35
C MET A 1 44.87 -36.03 -38.24
N SER A 2 45.90 -35.58 -37.55
CA SER A 2 46.21 -34.17 -37.24
C SER A 2 47.57 -33.77 -37.82
N GLY A 3 47.91 -32.48 -37.79
CA GLY A 3 49.21 -31.96 -38.23
C GLY A 3 50.37 -32.64 -37.49
N ALA A 4 50.22 -32.89 -36.19
CA ALA A 4 51.18 -33.62 -35.37
C ALA A 4 51.47 -35.05 -35.86
N ALA A 5 50.48 -35.75 -36.41
CA ALA A 5 50.67 -37.11 -36.95
C ALA A 5 51.46 -37.09 -38.27
N LEU A 6 51.28 -36.06 -39.10
CA LEU A 6 52.06 -35.86 -40.32
C LEU A 6 53.50 -35.48 -40.00
N CYS A 7 53.74 -34.59 -39.03
CA CYS A 7 55.09 -34.28 -38.55
C CYS A 7 55.82 -35.53 -38.06
N ALA A 8 55.16 -36.37 -37.24
CA ALA A 8 55.76 -37.61 -36.75
C ALA A 8 56.20 -38.54 -37.89
N VAL A 9 55.36 -38.71 -38.92
CA VAL A 9 55.70 -39.52 -40.10
C VAL A 9 56.85 -38.91 -40.88
N LEU A 10 56.91 -37.58 -41.07
CA LEU A 10 58.01 -36.92 -41.78
C LEU A 10 59.34 -36.99 -41.00
N THR A 11 59.29 -36.90 -39.66
CA THR A 11 60.46 -37.12 -38.81
C THR A 11 60.94 -38.57 -38.89
N GLU A 12 60.04 -39.55 -38.92
CA GLU A 12 60.40 -40.97 -39.13
C GLU A 12 61.04 -41.24 -40.51
N LEU A 13 60.78 -40.38 -41.50
CA LEU A 13 61.33 -40.48 -42.86
C LEU A 13 62.70 -39.77 -43.00
N GLY A 14 63.22 -39.15 -41.93
CA GLY A 14 64.54 -38.52 -41.92
C GLY A 14 64.60 -37.12 -42.49
N PHE A 15 63.49 -36.37 -42.47
CA PHE A 15 63.46 -34.97 -42.89
C PHE A 15 64.05 -34.06 -41.79
N ASP A 16 65.37 -33.85 -41.80
CA ASP A 16 66.08 -32.89 -40.94
C ASP A 16 66.29 -31.57 -41.70
N GLY A 17 65.28 -30.71 -41.72
CA GLY A 17 65.47 -29.30 -42.08
C GLY A 17 66.15 -28.55 -40.93
N GLU A 18 66.94 -27.51 -41.22
CA GLU A 18 67.65 -26.72 -40.19
C GLU A 18 66.70 -26.03 -39.18
N ASP A 19 65.40 -25.92 -39.50
CA ASP A 19 64.34 -25.49 -38.59
C ASP A 19 63.36 -26.65 -38.29
N PRO A 20 63.06 -26.94 -37.01
CA PRO A 20 62.09 -27.97 -36.63
C PRO A 20 60.69 -27.59 -37.10
N LEU A 21 60.03 -28.50 -37.83
CA LEU A 21 58.66 -28.32 -38.33
C LEU A 21 57.68 -28.15 -37.16
N ASP A 22 57.00 -27.00 -37.11
CA ASP A 22 55.97 -26.73 -36.11
C ASP A 22 54.68 -27.49 -36.43
N ALA A 23 54.21 -28.31 -35.48
CA ALA A 23 53.01 -29.13 -35.62
C ALA A 23 51.75 -28.27 -35.76
N ASP A 24 51.71 -27.11 -35.11
CA ASP A 24 50.54 -26.21 -35.16
C ASP A 24 50.43 -25.49 -36.51
N ALA A 25 51.57 -25.21 -37.16
CA ALA A 25 51.63 -24.65 -38.51
C ALA A 25 51.17 -25.64 -39.61
N LEU A 26 51.14 -26.95 -39.32
CA LEU A 26 50.70 -27.99 -40.25
C LEU A 26 49.29 -28.51 -39.94
N GLU A 27 48.57 -27.89 -38.99
CA GLU A 27 47.21 -28.25 -38.61
C GLU A 27 46.17 -27.69 -39.60
N TRP A 28 46.46 -26.56 -40.27
CA TRP A 28 45.50 -25.87 -41.14
C TRP A 28 44.97 -26.69 -42.34
N PRO A 29 45.75 -27.58 -43.02
CA PRO A 29 45.21 -28.39 -44.11
C PRO A 29 44.22 -29.44 -43.62
N PHE A 30 44.32 -29.88 -42.36
CA PHE A 30 43.42 -30.85 -41.74
C PHE A 30 42.09 -30.23 -41.30
N GLN A 31 41.93 -28.91 -41.40
CA GLN A 31 40.66 -28.24 -41.14
C GLN A 31 39.69 -28.35 -42.32
N TYR A 32 40.18 -28.57 -43.55
CA TYR A 32 39.36 -28.77 -44.74
C TYR A 32 38.90 -30.23 -44.87
N GLU A 33 37.59 -30.48 -44.92
CA GLU A 33 37.04 -31.84 -44.97
C GLU A 33 37.39 -32.57 -46.28
N GLU A 34 37.53 -31.85 -47.40
CA GLU A 34 37.88 -32.44 -48.69
C GLU A 34 39.33 -32.94 -48.75
N ALA A 35 40.25 -32.32 -48.00
CA ALA A 35 41.67 -32.69 -47.97
C ALA A 35 41.97 -33.84 -47.00
N ARG A 36 41.10 -34.09 -46.01
CA ARG A 36 41.32 -35.10 -44.96
C ARG A 36 41.53 -36.53 -45.47
N PRO A 37 40.76 -37.08 -46.44
CA PRO A 37 40.97 -38.44 -46.92
C PRO A 37 42.33 -38.60 -47.62
N LEU A 38 42.73 -37.60 -48.42
CA LEU A 38 44.02 -37.58 -49.11
C LEU A 38 45.18 -37.50 -48.12
N LEU A 39 45.10 -36.59 -47.13
CA LEU A 39 46.15 -36.44 -46.11
C LEU A 39 46.24 -37.67 -45.21
N ALA A 40 45.10 -38.29 -44.86
CA ALA A 40 45.09 -39.56 -44.13
C ALA A 40 45.72 -40.70 -44.94
N TRP A 41 45.49 -40.75 -46.25
CA TRP A 41 46.13 -41.70 -47.15
C TRP A 41 47.65 -41.50 -47.18
N ILE A 42 48.13 -40.26 -47.37
CA ILE A 42 49.57 -39.92 -47.38
C ILE A 42 50.25 -40.39 -46.09
N CYS A 43 49.70 -40.06 -44.92
CA CYS A 43 50.26 -40.50 -43.63
C CYS A 43 50.24 -42.02 -43.43
N SER A 44 49.35 -42.75 -44.11
CA SER A 44 49.27 -44.22 -44.00
C SER A 44 50.17 -44.97 -44.99
N CYS A 45 50.53 -44.32 -46.10
CA CYS A 45 51.28 -44.92 -47.20
C CYS A 45 52.77 -44.58 -47.17
N LEU A 46 53.16 -43.43 -46.62
CA LEU A 46 54.57 -43.09 -46.46
C LEU A 46 55.20 -43.91 -45.34
N ARG A 47 56.21 -44.72 -45.69
CA ARG A 47 57.00 -45.54 -44.77
C ARG A 47 58.49 -45.36 -45.09
N PRO A 48 59.41 -45.62 -44.14
CA PRO A 48 60.85 -45.56 -44.40
C PRO A 48 61.31 -46.46 -45.56
N SER A 49 60.58 -47.53 -45.87
CA SER A 49 60.80 -48.40 -47.04
C SER A 49 60.55 -47.74 -48.39
N ASN A 50 59.84 -46.61 -48.42
CA ASN A 50 59.44 -45.90 -49.62
C ASN A 50 60.36 -44.70 -49.91
N VAL A 51 61.34 -44.44 -49.03
CA VAL A 51 62.33 -43.38 -49.17
C VAL A 51 63.64 -44.02 -49.62
N LEU A 52 64.20 -43.51 -50.71
CA LEU A 52 65.49 -43.97 -51.20
C LEU A 52 66.57 -43.57 -50.20
N SER A 53 67.31 -44.57 -49.69
CA SER A 53 68.47 -44.30 -48.83
C SER A 53 69.58 -43.65 -49.66
N PRO A 54 70.47 -42.85 -49.04
CA PRO A 54 71.58 -42.22 -49.75
C PRO A 54 72.53 -43.25 -50.42
N SER A 55 72.64 -44.46 -49.86
CA SER A 55 73.39 -45.56 -50.50
C SER A 55 72.69 -46.13 -51.73
N HIS A 56 71.35 -46.17 -51.75
CA HIS A 56 70.58 -46.60 -52.92
C HIS A 56 70.56 -45.53 -54.01
N LEU A 57 70.58 -44.24 -53.64
CA LEU A 57 70.78 -43.13 -54.57
C LEU A 57 72.15 -43.19 -55.23
N SER A 58 73.22 -43.42 -54.47
CA SER A 58 74.55 -43.59 -55.06
C SER A 58 74.66 -44.82 -55.96
N GLN A 59 73.98 -45.93 -55.63
CA GLN A 59 73.91 -47.11 -56.52
C GLN A 59 73.09 -46.83 -57.79
N TYR A 60 72.02 -46.05 -57.69
CA TYR A 60 71.22 -45.63 -58.84
C TYR A 60 72.01 -44.67 -59.74
N GLU A 61 72.67 -43.65 -59.18
CA GLU A 61 73.55 -42.74 -59.91
C GLU A 61 74.70 -43.50 -60.59
N GLN A 62 75.27 -44.50 -59.93
CA GLN A 62 76.28 -45.39 -60.50
C GLN A 62 75.73 -46.26 -61.64
N LEU A 63 74.49 -46.76 -61.54
CA LEU A 63 73.82 -47.49 -62.62
C LEU A 63 73.45 -46.60 -63.81
N VAL A 64 73.16 -45.32 -63.57
CA VAL A 64 72.95 -44.29 -64.60
C VAL A 64 74.26 -43.94 -65.30
N GLU A 65 75.37 -43.80 -64.55
CA GLU A 65 76.71 -43.59 -65.11
C GLU A 65 77.23 -44.82 -65.87
N GLU A 66 76.88 -46.04 -65.45
CA GLU A 66 77.24 -47.30 -66.10
C GLU A 66 76.32 -47.66 -67.30
N GLY A 67 75.26 -46.91 -67.55
CA GLY A 67 74.32 -47.12 -68.66
C GLY A 67 73.55 -48.45 -68.58
N ARG A 68 73.37 -49.01 -67.37
CA ARG A 68 72.71 -50.31 -67.12
C ARG A 68 71.29 -50.16 -66.57
N LEU A 69 70.60 -49.10 -66.98
CA LEU A 69 69.19 -48.92 -66.62
C LEU A 69 68.32 -49.73 -67.58
N LEU A 70 67.52 -50.64 -67.03
CA LEU A 70 66.51 -51.37 -67.80
C LEU A 70 65.27 -50.49 -67.93
N GLU A 71 65.10 -49.85 -69.09
CA GLU A 71 63.93 -49.01 -69.40
C GLU A 71 63.07 -49.64 -70.49
N GLY A 72 61.74 -49.68 -70.27
CA GLY A 72 60.75 -50.03 -71.29
C GLY A 72 60.93 -51.42 -71.91
N GLU A 73 61.30 -51.47 -73.19
CA GLU A 73 61.35 -52.68 -74.04
C GLU A 73 62.20 -53.80 -73.44
N ASP A 74 63.29 -53.50 -72.75
CA ASP A 74 64.14 -54.51 -72.12
C ASP A 74 63.44 -55.19 -70.92
N LEU A 75 62.57 -54.47 -70.20
CA LEU A 75 61.78 -54.99 -69.09
C LEU A 75 60.62 -55.87 -69.58
N ASP A 76 59.97 -55.45 -70.67
CA ASP A 76 58.94 -56.22 -71.36
C ASP A 76 59.53 -57.52 -71.95
N SER A 77 60.77 -57.47 -72.46
CA SER A 77 61.49 -58.67 -72.94
C SER A 77 61.85 -59.67 -71.83
N ALA A 78 62.17 -59.18 -70.62
CA ALA A 78 62.42 -60.01 -69.44
C ALA A 78 61.11 -60.66 -68.94
N PHE A 79 59.98 -59.97 -69.06
CA PHE A 79 58.66 -60.52 -68.75
C PHE A 79 58.21 -61.58 -69.77
N ASP A 80 58.43 -61.32 -71.06
CA ASP A 80 58.10 -62.26 -72.14
C ASP A 80 58.93 -63.54 -72.10
N SER A 81 60.20 -63.47 -71.71
CA SER A 81 61.08 -64.63 -71.55
C SER A 81 60.73 -65.52 -70.34
N ILE A 82 60.04 -64.98 -69.33
CA ILE A 82 59.46 -65.77 -68.23
C ILE A 82 58.12 -66.42 -68.66
N SER A 83 57.36 -65.78 -69.56
CA SER A 83 56.12 -66.34 -70.10
C SER A 83 56.32 -67.44 -71.15
N ALA A 84 57.52 -67.50 -71.77
CA ALA A 84 57.92 -68.50 -72.76
C ALA A 84 58.06 -69.95 -72.21
N PHE A 85 58.01 -70.15 -70.89
CA PHE A 85 58.03 -71.47 -70.26
C PHE A 85 56.61 -72.04 -69.95
N SER A 86 55.54 -71.42 -70.45
CA SER A 86 54.14 -71.72 -70.08
C SER A 86 53.27 -72.36 -71.20
N SER A 87 53.83 -72.71 -72.37
CA SER A 87 53.03 -73.32 -73.44
C SER A 87 52.85 -74.84 -73.27
N LYS A 88 51.61 -75.21 -72.94
CA LYS A 88 51.01 -76.55 -73.04
C LYS A 88 51.20 -77.21 -74.42
N LYS A 89 51.29 -78.55 -74.36
CA LYS A 89 51.03 -79.61 -75.39
C LYS A 89 52.16 -79.86 -76.40
N ASP A 90 52.49 -81.10 -76.78
CA ASP A 90 51.63 -82.27 -76.99
C ASP A 90 52.22 -83.63 -76.56
N ASN A 91 51.29 -84.55 -76.34
CA ASN A 91 51.46 -85.96 -76.06
C ASN A 91 51.89 -86.73 -77.31
N GLN A 92 52.73 -87.77 -77.15
CA GLN A 92 52.43 -89.17 -77.49
C GLN A 92 53.74 -90.01 -77.52
N GLU A 93 53.63 -91.25 -77.01
CA GLU A 93 54.64 -92.34 -77.00
C GLU A 93 55.46 -92.58 -75.72
N ALA A 94 54.75 -93.04 -74.67
CA ALA A 94 55.18 -94.08 -73.71
C ALA A 94 54.00 -94.33 -72.74
N VAL A 95 52.91 -94.97 -73.20
CA VAL A 95 52.68 -96.43 -73.07
C VAL A 95 52.52 -96.85 -71.59
N PHE A 96 51.29 -96.63 -71.09
CA PHE A 96 50.47 -97.57 -70.30
C PHE A 96 50.72 -97.88 -68.81
N GLU A 97 50.88 -96.88 -67.91
CA GLU A 97 50.63 -97.10 -66.45
C GLU A 97 49.93 -95.94 -65.68
N ALA A 98 49.62 -94.79 -66.29
CA ALA A 98 49.21 -93.57 -65.55
C ALA A 98 47.80 -93.01 -65.86
N GLU A 99 46.91 -93.79 -66.48
CA GLU A 99 45.60 -93.29 -66.93
C GLU A 99 44.50 -93.28 -65.86
N GLU A 100 44.60 -94.15 -64.84
CA GLU A 100 43.57 -94.28 -63.79
C GLU A 100 43.61 -93.11 -62.79
N THR A 101 44.79 -92.58 -62.47
CA THR A 101 44.95 -91.48 -61.51
C THR A 101 44.53 -90.10 -62.04
N ILE A 102 44.50 -89.89 -63.36
CA ILE A 102 44.13 -88.61 -63.98
C ILE A 102 42.61 -88.45 -64.06
N LEU A 103 41.87 -89.55 -64.20
CA LEU A 103 40.40 -89.56 -64.15
C LEU A 103 39.90 -89.22 -62.75
N ASP A 104 40.47 -89.83 -61.71
CA ASP A 104 40.15 -89.55 -60.31
C ASP A 104 40.39 -88.08 -59.93
N ILE A 105 41.50 -87.49 -60.39
CA ILE A 105 41.79 -86.06 -60.16
C ILE A 105 40.78 -85.15 -60.87
N ARG A 106 40.30 -85.55 -62.05
CA ARG A 106 39.33 -84.76 -62.82
C ARG A 106 37.94 -84.85 -62.20
N GLU A 107 37.52 -86.02 -61.73
CA GLU A 107 36.27 -86.21 -60.98
C GLU A 107 36.31 -85.48 -59.63
N ALA A 108 37.40 -85.60 -58.88
CA ALA A 108 37.59 -84.85 -57.63
C ALA A 108 37.52 -83.34 -57.85
N LYS A 109 38.08 -82.82 -58.96
CA LYS A 109 37.98 -81.40 -59.31
C LYS A 109 36.55 -80.94 -59.62
N VAL A 110 35.74 -81.77 -60.26
CA VAL A 110 34.32 -81.47 -60.50
C VAL A 110 33.53 -81.52 -59.19
N ALA A 111 33.80 -82.51 -58.33
CA ALA A 111 33.22 -82.60 -56.99
C ALA A 111 33.55 -81.37 -56.13
N TYR A 112 34.81 -80.95 -56.07
CA TYR A 112 35.21 -79.74 -55.35
C TYR A 112 34.59 -78.46 -55.93
N ARG A 113 34.40 -78.37 -57.26
CA ARG A 113 33.69 -77.24 -57.86
C ARG A 113 32.22 -77.21 -57.47
N ALA A 114 31.57 -78.36 -57.39
CA ALA A 114 30.19 -78.47 -56.91
C ALA A 114 30.09 -78.11 -55.42
N GLU A 115 31.06 -78.54 -54.60
CA GLU A 115 31.15 -78.19 -53.18
C GLU A 115 31.38 -76.69 -52.97
N VAL A 116 32.32 -76.09 -53.71
CA VAL A 116 32.56 -74.63 -53.69
C VAL A 116 31.30 -73.87 -54.09
N PHE A 117 30.55 -74.36 -55.08
CA PHE A 117 29.29 -73.73 -55.51
C PHE A 117 28.21 -73.80 -54.42
N GLU A 118 28.05 -74.94 -53.74
CA GLU A 118 27.10 -75.05 -52.62
C GLU A 118 27.54 -74.25 -51.40
N LEU A 119 28.85 -74.17 -51.11
CA LEU A 119 29.39 -73.29 -50.06
C LEU A 119 29.16 -71.81 -50.38
N GLN A 120 29.34 -71.39 -51.63
CA GLN A 120 29.03 -70.02 -52.06
C GLN A 120 27.54 -69.68 -51.88
N LYS A 121 26.65 -70.63 -52.18
CA LYS A 121 25.21 -70.47 -51.99
C LYS A 121 24.83 -70.42 -50.50
N GLN A 122 25.49 -71.21 -49.65
CA GLN A 122 25.32 -71.14 -48.20
C GLN A 122 25.81 -69.79 -47.64
N LEU A 123 26.96 -69.30 -48.10
CA LEU A 123 27.49 -67.99 -47.73
C LEU A 123 26.52 -66.87 -48.12
N ALA A 124 26.00 -66.89 -49.35
CA ALA A 124 25.03 -65.90 -49.82
C ALA A 124 23.72 -65.92 -49.00
N ARG A 125 23.25 -67.11 -48.60
CA ARG A 125 22.09 -67.24 -47.70
C ARG A 125 22.38 -66.68 -46.30
N GLN A 126 23.54 -66.98 -45.73
CA GLN A 126 23.94 -66.46 -44.42
C GLN A 126 24.14 -64.94 -44.44
N GLN A 127 24.72 -64.39 -45.52
CA GLN A 127 24.85 -62.95 -45.72
C GLN A 127 23.47 -62.28 -45.80
N ALA A 128 22.54 -62.81 -46.58
CA ALA A 128 21.18 -62.28 -46.65
C ALA A 128 20.44 -62.33 -45.30
N GLN A 129 20.66 -63.38 -44.50
CA GLN A 129 20.12 -63.48 -43.14
C GLN A 129 20.75 -62.44 -42.20
N PHE A 130 22.07 -62.24 -42.29
CA PHE A 130 22.76 -61.23 -41.51
C PHE A 130 22.29 -59.81 -41.86
N ASP A 131 22.11 -59.51 -43.15
CA ASP A 131 21.62 -58.22 -43.62
C ASP A 131 20.20 -57.93 -43.13
N LEU A 132 19.32 -58.95 -43.13
CA LEU A 132 17.97 -58.83 -42.57
C LEU A 132 18.00 -58.54 -41.06
N LEU A 133 18.80 -59.29 -40.30
CA LEU A 133 18.94 -59.09 -38.85
C LEU A 133 19.56 -57.73 -38.54
N SER A 134 20.53 -57.28 -39.34
CA SER A 134 21.14 -55.96 -39.24
C SER A 134 20.12 -54.84 -39.53
N GLY A 135 19.24 -55.02 -40.51
CA GLY A 135 18.11 -54.13 -40.79
C GLY A 135 17.10 -54.05 -39.63
N GLN A 136 16.78 -55.18 -39.01
CA GLN A 136 15.90 -55.22 -37.83
C GLN A 136 16.56 -54.57 -36.61
N ALA A 137 17.83 -54.85 -36.36
CA ALA A 137 18.60 -54.26 -35.27
C ALA A 137 18.71 -52.73 -35.41
N SER A 138 18.99 -52.23 -36.63
CA SER A 138 19.05 -50.80 -36.89
C SER A 138 17.70 -50.10 -36.71
N SER A 139 16.59 -50.71 -37.16
CA SER A 139 15.23 -50.21 -36.89
C SER A 139 14.90 -50.14 -35.39
N LEU A 140 15.25 -51.18 -34.62
CA LEU A 140 15.06 -51.19 -33.17
C LEU A 140 15.91 -50.11 -32.47
N ILE A 141 17.17 -49.93 -32.89
CA ILE A 141 18.06 -48.90 -32.36
C ILE A 141 17.52 -47.50 -32.67
N GLN A 142 17.06 -47.26 -33.90
CA GLN A 142 16.46 -45.99 -34.31
C GLN A 142 15.17 -45.71 -33.54
N GLY A 143 14.30 -46.71 -33.39
CA GLY A 143 13.08 -46.60 -32.56
C GLY A 143 13.40 -46.32 -31.09
N ARG A 144 14.45 -46.93 -30.53
CA ARG A 144 14.94 -46.62 -29.17
C ARG A 144 15.44 -45.18 -29.08
N ARG A 145 16.27 -44.72 -30.03
CA ARG A 145 16.77 -43.34 -30.05
C ARG A 145 15.63 -42.32 -30.15
N ALA A 146 14.64 -42.56 -31.01
CA ALA A 146 13.46 -41.69 -31.12
C ALA A 146 12.67 -41.61 -29.80
N ARG A 147 12.43 -42.75 -29.13
CA ARG A 147 11.77 -42.77 -27.82
C ARG A 147 12.58 -42.05 -26.74
N VAL A 148 13.89 -42.24 -26.69
CA VAL A 148 14.78 -41.55 -25.74
C VAL A 148 14.77 -40.04 -25.99
N SER A 149 14.80 -39.61 -27.25
CA SER A 149 14.70 -38.19 -27.62
C SER A 149 13.35 -37.58 -27.25
N ALA A 150 12.24 -38.29 -27.47
CA ALA A 150 10.92 -37.82 -27.06
C ALA A 150 10.79 -37.75 -25.53
N MET A 151 11.37 -38.73 -24.83
CA MET A 151 11.39 -38.76 -23.37
C MET A 151 12.25 -37.64 -22.79
N SER A 152 13.39 -37.29 -23.41
CA SER A 152 14.20 -36.17 -22.97
C SER A 152 13.47 -34.83 -23.15
N THR A 153 12.75 -34.63 -24.27
CA THR A 153 11.94 -33.41 -24.45
C THR A 153 10.83 -33.30 -23.41
N VAL A 154 10.15 -34.40 -23.08
CA VAL A 154 9.12 -34.42 -22.04
C VAL A 154 9.73 -34.17 -20.66
N ASN A 155 10.90 -34.75 -20.35
CA ASN A 155 11.59 -34.50 -19.09
C ASN A 155 11.98 -33.03 -18.93
N VAL A 156 12.49 -32.38 -19.98
CA VAL A 156 12.80 -30.94 -19.94
C VAL A 156 11.55 -30.12 -19.65
N GLN A 157 10.43 -30.43 -20.30
CA GLN A 157 9.16 -29.75 -20.02
C GLN A 157 8.69 -29.99 -18.58
N LEU A 158 8.81 -31.21 -18.07
CA LEU A 158 8.39 -31.57 -16.72
C LEU A 158 9.21 -30.83 -15.65
N ILE A 159 10.53 -30.72 -15.84
CA ILE A 159 11.41 -29.94 -14.97
C ILE A 159 11.01 -28.45 -14.99
N SER A 160 10.76 -27.88 -16.18
CA SER A 160 10.35 -26.47 -16.28
C SER A 160 9.01 -26.20 -15.59
N LEU A 161 8.05 -27.13 -15.68
CA LEU A 161 6.77 -27.02 -14.98
C LEU A 161 6.93 -27.16 -13.47
N ASP A 162 7.80 -28.05 -13.01
CA ASP A 162 8.10 -28.22 -11.59
C ASP A 162 8.73 -26.94 -11.01
N GLU A 163 9.68 -26.31 -11.71
CA GLU A 163 10.27 -25.03 -11.32
C GLU A 163 9.21 -23.92 -11.21
N ILE A 164 8.30 -23.82 -12.20
CA ILE A 164 7.20 -22.84 -12.19
C ILE A 164 6.26 -23.10 -11.01
N LEU A 165 5.86 -24.35 -10.77
CA LEU A 165 4.97 -24.72 -9.67
C LEU A 165 5.62 -24.49 -8.31
N SER A 166 6.90 -24.81 -8.17
CA SER A 166 7.69 -24.57 -6.97
C SER A 166 7.79 -23.07 -6.67
N SER A 167 8.12 -22.25 -7.68
CA SER A 167 8.15 -20.79 -7.56
C SER A 167 6.80 -20.21 -7.10
N ARG A 168 5.70 -20.64 -7.74
CA ARG A 168 4.34 -20.23 -7.35
C ARG A 168 3.96 -20.67 -5.95
N ASN A 169 4.38 -21.86 -5.52
CA ASN A 169 4.12 -22.36 -4.17
C ASN A 169 4.84 -21.50 -3.12
N ILE A 170 6.10 -21.12 -3.38
CA ILE A 170 6.85 -20.21 -2.50
C ILE A 170 6.14 -18.85 -2.40
N GLU A 171 5.71 -18.27 -3.53
CA GLU A 171 4.96 -17.01 -3.57
C GLU A 171 3.65 -17.10 -2.76
N MET A 172 2.88 -18.17 -2.96
CA MET A 172 1.64 -18.44 -2.22
C MET A 172 1.89 -18.55 -0.71
N ASN A 173 2.88 -19.33 -0.30
CA ASN A 173 3.23 -19.48 1.12
C ASN A 173 3.67 -18.15 1.74
N ALA A 174 4.38 -17.30 1.00
CA ALA A 174 4.74 -15.97 1.46
C ALA A 174 3.50 -15.08 1.66
N VAL A 175 2.52 -15.13 0.75
CA VAL A 175 1.23 -14.41 0.90
C VAL A 175 0.47 -14.91 2.11
N LEU A 176 0.30 -16.23 2.26
CA LEU A 176 -0.38 -16.84 3.39
C LEU A 176 0.31 -16.52 4.73
N GLY A 177 1.64 -16.51 4.76
CA GLY A 177 2.42 -16.10 5.93
C GLY A 177 2.17 -14.65 6.32
N ARG A 178 2.08 -13.73 5.34
CA ARG A 178 1.70 -12.33 5.60
C ARG A 178 0.27 -12.21 6.13
N ILE A 179 -0.68 -12.94 5.55
CA ILE A 179 -2.07 -12.96 6.03
C ILE A 179 -2.14 -13.47 7.47
N ALA A 180 -1.41 -14.54 7.79
CA ALA A 180 -1.35 -15.09 9.14
C ALA A 180 -0.75 -14.09 10.14
N ALA A 181 0.38 -13.46 9.81
CA ALA A 181 1.03 -12.46 10.66
C ALA A 181 0.12 -11.25 10.91
N THR A 182 -0.45 -10.68 9.85
CA THR A 182 -1.38 -9.53 9.97
C THR A 182 -2.66 -9.88 10.73
N THR A 183 -3.18 -11.09 10.57
CA THR A 183 -4.34 -11.56 11.36
C THR A 183 -3.97 -11.74 12.83
N GLN A 184 -2.75 -12.19 13.13
CA GLN A 184 -2.26 -12.32 14.50
C GLN A 184 -2.02 -10.95 15.17
N GLU A 185 -1.46 -9.98 14.44
CA GLU A 185 -1.37 -8.58 14.89
C GLU A 185 -2.76 -8.00 15.15
N LEU A 186 -3.71 -8.22 14.24
CA LEU A 186 -5.09 -7.78 14.42
C LEU A 186 -5.74 -8.43 15.66
N ALA A 187 -5.54 -9.74 15.85
CA ALA A 187 -6.02 -10.45 17.03
C ALA A 187 -5.41 -9.89 18.32
N HIS A 188 -4.12 -9.52 18.30
CA HIS A 188 -3.46 -8.87 19.42
C HIS A 188 -4.06 -7.49 19.72
N TYR A 189 -4.33 -6.66 18.70
CA TYR A 189 -5.03 -5.38 18.90
C TYR A 189 -6.46 -5.53 19.47
N HIS A 190 -7.06 -6.71 19.31
CA HIS A 190 -8.36 -7.05 19.87
C HIS A 190 -8.30 -7.89 21.16
N SER A 191 -7.12 -8.20 21.70
CA SER A 191 -6.97 -8.97 22.95
C SER A 191 -7.29 -8.14 24.20
N GLY A 192 -7.16 -6.81 24.11
CA GLY A 192 -7.44 -5.88 25.19
C GLY A 192 -6.31 -5.71 26.21
N ASP A 193 -5.11 -6.26 25.94
CA ASP A 193 -3.96 -6.21 26.86
C ASP A 193 -3.10 -4.94 26.74
N GLU A 194 -3.13 -4.27 25.58
CA GLU A 194 -2.35 -3.05 25.28
C GLU A 194 -3.20 -1.77 25.44
N ASP A 195 -2.52 -0.62 25.58
CA ASP A 195 -3.16 0.70 25.68
C ASP A 195 -4.25 0.85 24.61
N SER A 196 -5.50 0.97 25.07
CA SER A 196 -6.71 0.80 24.26
C SER A 196 -6.73 1.71 23.02
N ILE A 197 -6.36 1.14 21.86
CA ILE A 197 -6.42 1.80 20.54
C ILE A 197 -7.88 2.09 20.15
N TYR A 198 -8.77 1.20 20.56
CA TYR A 198 -10.20 1.25 20.30
C TYR A 198 -10.95 1.79 21.51
N LEU A 199 -11.86 2.71 21.24
CA LEU A 199 -12.71 3.33 22.23
C LEU A 199 -13.64 2.30 22.90
N ALA A 200 -13.95 1.20 22.21
CA ALA A 200 -14.74 0.10 22.77
C ALA A 200 -14.07 -0.63 23.95
N TYR A 201 -12.74 -0.62 24.03
CA TYR A 201 -11.98 -1.26 25.11
C TYR A 201 -11.60 -0.28 26.24
N SER A 202 -11.81 1.02 26.04
CA SER A 202 -11.52 2.03 27.06
C SER A 202 -12.57 2.02 28.18
N ASP A 203 -12.12 2.29 29.42
CA ASP A 203 -13.03 2.48 30.54
C ASP A 203 -13.68 3.87 30.52
N PHE A 204 -15.01 3.90 30.39
CA PHE A 204 -15.80 5.13 30.43
C PHE A 204 -16.24 5.56 31.83
N ASN A 205 -15.99 4.78 32.88
CA ASN A 205 -16.35 5.16 34.24
C ASN A 205 -15.80 6.53 34.65
N PRO A 206 -14.53 6.89 34.37
CA PRO A 206 -14.01 8.21 34.71
C PRO A 206 -14.78 9.35 34.02
N TYR A 207 -15.15 9.15 32.75
CA TYR A 207 -15.96 10.12 31.99
C TYR A 207 -17.36 10.25 32.61
N VAL A 208 -18.04 9.14 32.90
CA VAL A 208 -19.39 9.13 33.48
C VAL A 208 -19.40 9.78 34.87
N ILE A 209 -18.40 9.47 35.71
CA ILE A 209 -18.25 10.08 37.04
C ILE A 209 -18.03 11.59 36.90
N GLY A 210 -17.16 12.03 35.98
CA GLY A 210 -16.90 13.43 35.71
C GLY A 210 -18.12 14.19 35.20
N ASP A 211 -18.87 13.59 34.27
CA ASP A 211 -20.09 14.17 33.71
C ASP A 211 -21.22 14.30 34.74
N LEU A 212 -21.38 13.27 35.59
CA LEU A 212 -22.33 13.29 36.70
C LEU A 212 -21.97 14.38 37.73
N ALA A 213 -20.68 14.50 38.08
CA ALA A 213 -20.20 15.54 38.99
C ALA A 213 -20.43 16.94 38.39
N CYS A 214 -20.14 17.14 37.10
CA CYS A 214 -20.39 18.38 36.38
C CYS A 214 -21.89 18.74 36.40
N THR A 215 -22.75 17.77 36.13
CA THR A 215 -24.22 17.95 36.16
C THR A 215 -24.70 18.37 37.56
N LYS A 216 -24.18 17.76 38.62
CA LYS A 216 -24.51 18.12 40.00
C LYS A 216 -24.10 19.56 40.31
N GLU A 217 -22.89 19.96 39.91
CA GLU A 217 -22.40 21.33 40.11
C GLU A 217 -23.18 22.35 39.29
N LEU A 218 -23.55 22.02 38.05
CA LEU A 218 -24.41 22.86 37.22
C LEU A 218 -25.80 23.06 37.83
N ASN A 219 -26.40 21.98 38.36
CA ASN A 219 -27.69 22.08 39.06
C ASN A 219 -27.58 22.93 40.34
N ARG A 220 -26.51 22.74 41.14
CA ARG A 220 -26.26 23.57 42.33
C ARG A 220 -26.09 25.04 41.97
N TRP A 221 -25.35 25.32 40.89
CA TRP A 221 -25.17 26.68 40.39
C TRP A 221 -26.49 27.26 39.87
N PHE A 222 -27.28 26.48 39.14
CA PHE A 222 -28.60 26.88 38.64
C PHE A 222 -29.53 27.26 39.80
N SER A 223 -29.65 26.40 40.82
CA SER A 223 -30.44 26.69 42.02
C SER A 223 -29.99 27.98 42.71
N LYS A 224 -28.68 28.16 42.91
CA LYS A 224 -28.13 29.38 43.53
C LYS A 224 -28.46 30.66 42.76
N GLN A 225 -28.41 30.62 41.43
CA GLN A 225 -28.57 31.80 40.60
C GLN A 225 -30.04 32.09 40.26
N PHE A 226 -30.85 31.07 39.99
CA PHE A 226 -32.17 31.26 39.36
C PHE A 226 -33.37 31.02 40.29
N GLU A 227 -33.26 30.28 41.39
CA GLU A 227 -34.42 30.01 42.28
C GLU A 227 -35.01 31.27 42.92
N LYS A 228 -34.20 32.32 43.09
CA LYS A 228 -34.62 33.60 43.70
C LYS A 228 -35.06 34.64 42.67
N GLY A 229 -35.06 34.29 41.38
CA GLY A 229 -35.49 35.15 40.28
C GLY A 229 -34.57 36.34 39.99
N PRO A 230 -34.90 37.16 38.96
CA PRO A 230 -34.04 38.23 38.46
C PRO A 230 -33.79 39.39 39.46
N PHE A 231 -34.67 39.55 40.46
CA PHE A 231 -34.72 40.74 41.31
C PHE A 231 -33.61 40.80 42.36
N ARG A 232 -33.13 39.66 42.88
CA ARG A 232 -32.11 39.62 43.95
C ARG A 232 -30.67 39.63 43.41
N LEU A 233 -30.43 39.03 42.25
CA LEU A 233 -29.11 38.92 41.63
C LEU A 233 -28.43 40.29 41.41
N VAL A 234 -29.21 41.29 40.99
CA VAL A 234 -28.68 42.63 40.68
C VAL A 234 -28.61 43.54 41.90
N ALA A 235 -29.38 43.25 42.97
CA ALA A 235 -29.30 43.99 44.21
C ALA A 235 -27.98 43.76 44.97
N GLU A 236 -27.32 42.61 44.76
CA GLU A 236 -26.05 42.28 45.42
C GLU A 236 -24.81 42.75 44.60
N GLU A 237 -24.82 42.69 43.26
CA GLU A 237 -23.71 43.18 42.42
C GLU A 237 -23.86 44.63 41.92
N GLY A 238 -25.08 45.21 41.94
CA GLY A 238 -25.27 46.64 41.72
C GLY A 238 -24.51 47.49 42.76
N LYS A 239 -24.27 46.91 43.95
CA LYS A 239 -23.43 47.49 45.00
C LYS A 239 -21.95 47.61 44.63
N SER A 240 -21.44 46.73 43.75
CA SER A 240 -20.01 46.70 43.41
C SER A 240 -19.66 47.40 42.10
N LYS A 241 -20.63 47.63 41.20
CA LYS A 241 -20.41 48.30 39.90
C LYS A 241 -20.95 49.73 39.81
N CYS A 242 -21.92 50.13 40.65
CA CYS A 242 -22.40 51.52 40.68
C CYS A 242 -21.77 52.29 41.83
N SER A 243 -20.63 52.93 41.57
CA SER A 243 -19.95 53.86 42.49
C SER A 243 -20.77 55.13 42.81
N TRP A 244 -21.92 55.34 42.15
CA TRP A 244 -22.61 56.65 42.18
C TRP A 244 -23.64 56.84 43.28
N VAL A 245 -23.93 55.84 44.11
CA VAL A 245 -24.63 56.07 45.38
C VAL A 245 -24.18 55.00 46.38
N SER A 246 -23.19 55.32 47.21
CA SER A 246 -23.07 54.67 48.51
C SER A 246 -24.27 55.13 49.33
N LEU A 247 -25.35 54.34 49.30
CA LEU A 247 -26.46 54.48 50.24
C LEU A 247 -26.21 53.59 51.47
N ASP A 248 -24.98 53.54 51.93
CA ASP A 248 -24.69 53.20 53.31
C ASP A 248 -24.91 54.49 54.11
N ASP A 249 -26.07 54.61 54.78
CA ASP A 249 -26.02 54.91 56.23
C ASP A 249 -27.34 55.04 56.99
N ILE A 250 -28.56 55.07 56.41
CA ILE A 250 -29.74 55.37 57.28
C ILE A 250 -30.92 54.38 57.23
N THR A 251 -30.94 53.36 56.36
CA THR A 251 -32.17 52.52 56.24
C THR A 251 -31.98 51.01 56.42
N ASN A 252 -30.75 50.50 56.50
CA ASN A 252 -30.50 49.06 56.58
C ASN A 252 -30.58 48.47 58.02
N CYS A 253 -30.94 49.26 59.03
CA CYS A 253 -31.09 48.78 60.41
C CYS A 253 -32.48 48.23 60.76
N LEU A 254 -33.46 48.22 59.85
CA LEU A 254 -34.77 47.64 60.14
C LEU A 254 -35.11 46.46 59.22
N ALA A 255 -35.07 45.29 59.87
CA ALA A 255 -35.82 44.07 59.58
C ALA A 255 -35.34 43.14 58.45
N ARG A 256 -34.53 42.19 58.89
CA ARG A 256 -34.60 40.78 58.50
C ARG A 256 -36.06 40.28 58.57
N GLY A 257 -36.62 39.83 57.44
CA GLY A 257 -37.86 39.03 57.38
C GLY A 257 -39.00 39.66 56.56
N ASP A 258 -39.41 38.96 55.50
CA ASP A 258 -40.73 39.02 54.84
C ASP A 258 -41.31 40.39 54.45
N SER A 259 -40.73 41.12 53.49
CA SER A 259 -41.36 42.37 53.02
C SER A 259 -40.89 42.91 51.65
N GLU A 260 -40.43 42.11 50.68
CA GLU A 260 -40.04 42.67 49.35
C GLU A 260 -41.20 43.41 48.63
N LYS A 261 -42.45 42.94 48.78
CA LYS A 261 -43.64 43.66 48.27
C LYS A 261 -43.93 44.96 49.03
N SER A 262 -43.67 44.98 50.33
CA SER A 262 -43.89 46.15 51.18
C SER A 262 -42.85 47.24 50.90
N HIS A 263 -41.56 46.88 50.76
CA HIS A 263 -40.51 47.84 50.40
C HIS A 263 -40.68 48.42 48.99
N HIS A 264 -41.14 47.62 48.01
CA HIS A 264 -41.39 48.15 46.67
C HIS A 264 -42.55 49.13 46.67
N HIS A 265 -43.60 48.83 47.44
CA HIS A 265 -44.75 49.72 47.61
C HIS A 265 -44.35 51.02 48.33
N GLN A 266 -43.48 50.93 49.34
CA GLN A 266 -42.99 52.09 50.08
C GLN A 266 -42.11 53.00 49.22
N ARG A 267 -41.24 52.43 48.36
CA ARG A 267 -40.41 53.20 47.42
C ARG A 267 -41.24 53.85 46.31
N VAL A 268 -42.24 53.15 45.79
CA VAL A 268 -43.17 53.72 44.79
C VAL A 268 -43.99 54.85 45.40
N ALA A 269 -44.47 54.68 46.64
CA ALA A 269 -45.17 55.73 47.38
C ALA A 269 -44.26 56.94 47.65
N GLU A 270 -42.99 56.71 47.99
CA GLU A 270 -42.02 57.78 48.25
C GLU A 270 -41.63 58.52 46.97
N LEU A 271 -41.44 57.84 45.85
CA LEU A 271 -41.24 58.49 44.54
C LEU A 271 -42.46 59.32 44.13
N GLN A 272 -43.66 58.82 44.41
CA GLN A 272 -44.89 59.54 44.13
C GLN A 272 -45.06 60.77 45.05
N ARG A 273 -44.58 60.68 46.30
CA ARG A 273 -44.48 61.82 47.22
C ARG A 273 -43.46 62.85 46.74
N LEU A 274 -42.27 62.42 46.32
CA LEU A 274 -41.25 63.34 45.79
C LEU A 274 -41.74 64.04 44.52
N ARG A 275 -42.43 63.32 43.63
CA ARG A 275 -43.04 63.88 42.41
C ARG A 275 -44.13 64.92 42.71
N SER A 276 -44.93 64.74 43.77
CA SER A 276 -45.96 65.71 44.13
C SER A 276 -45.40 66.95 44.83
N ILE A 277 -44.32 66.79 45.61
CA ILE A 277 -43.71 67.89 46.36
C ILE A 277 -42.83 68.76 45.46
N PHE A 278 -42.13 68.18 44.47
CA PHE A 278 -41.14 68.88 43.65
C PHE A 278 -41.67 70.15 42.97
N ALA A 279 -42.84 70.09 42.34
CA ALA A 279 -43.44 71.26 41.69
C ALA A 279 -43.74 72.39 42.69
N THR A 280 -44.12 72.03 43.91
CA THR A 280 -44.43 72.98 44.98
C THR A 280 -43.16 73.58 45.57
N SER A 281 -42.12 72.77 45.78
CA SER A 281 -40.83 73.26 46.30
C SER A 281 -40.11 74.16 45.31
N GLU A 282 -40.12 73.83 44.01
CA GLU A 282 -39.55 74.67 42.96
C GLU A 282 -40.28 76.01 42.88
N ARG A 283 -41.62 76.00 42.90
CA ARG A 283 -42.42 77.22 42.93
C ARG A 283 -42.08 78.09 44.13
N GLN A 284 -42.02 77.51 45.33
CA GLN A 284 -41.70 78.24 46.56
C GLN A 284 -40.28 78.82 46.52
N TRP A 285 -39.33 78.10 45.93
CA TRP A 285 -37.96 78.59 45.75
C TRP A 285 -37.91 79.79 44.80
N VAL A 286 -38.59 79.71 43.65
CA VAL A 286 -38.70 80.84 42.70
C VAL A 286 -39.40 82.04 43.33
N GLU A 287 -40.52 81.84 44.04
CA GLU A 287 -41.25 82.90 44.73
C GLU A 287 -40.36 83.59 45.79
N ALA A 288 -39.59 82.81 46.57
CA ALA A 288 -38.65 83.35 47.54
C ALA A 288 -37.52 84.16 46.87
N GLN A 289 -37.04 83.71 45.71
CA GLN A 289 -36.01 84.42 44.94
C GLN A 289 -36.54 85.74 44.36
N VAL A 290 -37.78 85.75 43.87
CA VAL A 290 -38.45 86.96 43.38
C VAL A 290 -38.69 87.96 44.52
N GLU A 291 -39.16 87.52 45.69
CA GLU A 291 -39.38 88.43 46.83
C GLU A 291 -38.05 88.99 47.36
N ASN A 292 -36.98 88.19 47.40
CA ASN A 292 -35.65 88.68 47.74
C ASN A 292 -35.16 89.74 46.75
N ALA A 293 -35.29 89.51 45.43
CA ALA A 293 -34.92 90.49 44.42
C ALA A 293 -35.74 91.79 44.55
N LYS A 294 -37.03 91.68 44.84
CA LYS A 294 -37.92 92.83 45.12
C LYS A 294 -37.45 93.62 46.34
N GLN A 295 -37.13 92.94 47.44
CA GLN A 295 -36.60 93.59 48.64
C GLN A 295 -35.26 94.27 48.38
N GLN A 296 -34.36 93.65 47.62
CA GLN A 296 -33.08 94.24 47.22
C GLN A 296 -33.27 95.50 46.35
N ALA A 297 -34.23 95.49 45.42
CA ALA A 297 -34.57 96.66 44.61
C ALA A 297 -35.19 97.79 45.44
N ILE A 298 -36.06 97.47 46.40
CA ILE A 298 -36.59 98.48 47.34
C ILE A 298 -35.46 99.10 48.16
N LEU A 299 -34.56 98.27 48.70
CA LEU A 299 -33.41 98.75 49.46
C LEU A 299 -32.46 99.61 48.60
N SER A 300 -32.24 99.28 47.33
CA SER A 300 -31.41 100.08 46.44
C SER A 300 -32.06 101.42 46.09
N ILE A 301 -33.37 101.42 45.83
CA ILE A 301 -34.15 102.65 45.59
C ILE A 301 -34.14 103.53 46.84
N LEU A 302 -34.42 102.98 48.03
CA LEU A 302 -34.39 103.74 49.28
C LEU A 302 -33.00 104.32 49.57
N LYS A 303 -31.93 103.55 49.33
CA LYS A 303 -30.54 104.07 49.42
C LYS A 303 -30.31 105.23 48.45
N SER A 304 -30.77 105.11 47.20
CA SER A 304 -30.65 106.19 46.22
C SER A 304 -31.48 107.42 46.57
N GLN A 305 -32.67 107.23 47.16
CA GLN A 305 -33.57 108.30 47.59
C GLN A 305 -32.97 109.07 48.77
N VAL A 306 -32.46 108.37 49.79
CA VAL A 306 -31.76 108.99 50.93
C VAL A 306 -30.54 109.79 50.46
N SER A 307 -29.77 109.27 49.48
CA SER A 307 -28.65 110.03 48.89
C SER A 307 -29.09 111.22 48.02
N SER A 308 -30.31 111.20 47.49
CA SER A 308 -30.86 112.29 46.65
C SER A 308 -31.55 113.39 47.46
N ASP A 309 -32.15 113.04 48.60
CA ASP A 309 -32.82 113.99 49.51
C ASP A 309 -31.80 114.91 50.20
N GLU A 310 -30.53 114.51 50.31
CA GLU A 310 -29.43 115.39 50.71
C GLU A 310 -29.09 116.47 49.65
N ALA A 311 -29.52 116.31 48.40
CA ALA A 311 -29.09 117.14 47.26
C ALA A 311 -30.19 118.03 46.63
N HIS A 312 -31.45 117.99 47.10
CA HIS A 312 -32.57 118.68 46.45
C HIS A 312 -33.34 119.63 47.38
N ILE A 313 -32.85 120.87 47.50
CA ILE A 313 -33.56 121.93 48.25
C ILE A 313 -34.61 122.69 47.42
N HIS A 314 -34.64 122.67 46.08
CA HIS A 314 -35.65 123.43 45.31
C HIS A 314 -36.20 122.70 44.06
N ARG A 315 -37.36 122.03 44.18
CA ARG A 315 -38.22 121.64 43.04
C ARG A 315 -39.68 122.02 43.29
N ASP A 316 -40.32 122.51 42.23
CA ASP A 316 -41.73 122.96 42.25
C ASP A 316 -42.71 121.79 42.49
N ILE A 317 -43.67 122.00 43.40
CA ILE A 317 -44.64 121.01 43.91
C ILE A 317 -45.47 120.40 42.78
N HIS A 318 -45.80 121.18 41.75
CA HIS A 318 -46.58 120.69 40.61
C HIS A 318 -45.81 119.68 39.75
N SER A 319 -44.50 119.88 39.57
CA SER A 319 -43.65 118.95 38.82
C SER A 319 -43.43 117.62 39.58
N LEU A 320 -43.33 117.69 40.91
CA LEU A 320 -43.23 116.53 41.79
C LEU A 320 -44.54 115.72 41.82
N ARG A 321 -45.70 116.39 41.86
CA ARG A 321 -47.00 115.72 41.79
C ARG A 321 -47.21 115.00 40.46
N ARG A 322 -46.85 115.62 39.33
CA ARG A 322 -46.99 115.01 38.00
C ARG A 322 -46.08 113.78 37.86
N LYS A 323 -44.81 113.87 38.28
CA LYS A 323 -43.89 112.73 38.33
C LYS A 323 -44.34 111.64 39.31
N SER A 324 -44.90 112.01 40.46
CA SER A 324 -45.45 111.04 41.42
C SER A 324 -46.64 110.28 40.83
N SER A 325 -47.52 110.94 40.07
CA SER A 325 -48.61 110.26 39.37
C SER A 325 -48.14 109.39 38.19
N GLU A 326 -47.11 109.83 37.44
CA GLU A 326 -46.49 109.05 36.36
C GLU A 326 -45.82 107.79 36.92
N LEU A 327 -45.00 107.94 37.98
CA LEU A 327 -44.37 106.82 38.68
C LEU A 327 -45.38 105.88 39.35
N ALA A 328 -46.49 106.40 39.88
CA ALA A 328 -47.57 105.56 40.42
C ALA A 328 -48.26 104.75 39.32
N GLY A 329 -48.44 105.32 38.13
CA GLY A 329 -48.95 104.62 36.95
C GLY A 329 -47.98 103.54 36.46
N GLU A 330 -46.70 103.86 36.33
CA GLU A 330 -45.65 102.90 35.98
C GLU A 330 -45.53 101.77 37.01
N LEU A 331 -45.59 102.09 38.31
CA LEU A 331 -45.58 101.11 39.39
C LEU A 331 -46.81 100.19 39.34
N SER A 332 -48.00 100.74 39.05
CA SER A 332 -49.23 99.95 38.89
C SER A 332 -49.14 99.00 37.70
N THR A 333 -48.69 99.48 36.54
CA THR A 333 -48.53 98.63 35.35
C THR A 333 -47.46 97.56 35.53
N LEU A 334 -46.35 97.88 36.22
CA LEU A 334 -45.29 96.92 36.53
C LEU A 334 -45.77 95.90 37.57
N SER A 335 -46.49 96.32 38.61
CA SER A 335 -47.08 95.43 39.60
C SER A 335 -48.07 94.45 38.96
N GLN A 336 -48.86 94.90 38.00
CA GLN A 336 -49.82 94.06 37.29
C GLN A 336 -49.10 93.01 36.40
N LYS A 337 -47.99 93.39 35.75
CA LYS A 337 -47.15 92.44 35.00
C LYS A 337 -46.46 91.42 35.91
N VAL A 338 -45.90 91.87 37.03
CA VAL A 338 -45.29 90.97 38.03
C VAL A 338 -46.33 89.99 38.58
N GLN A 339 -47.55 90.47 38.85
CA GLN A 339 -48.62 89.61 39.32
C GLN A 339 -49.02 88.56 38.29
N ALA A 340 -49.13 88.93 37.00
CA ALA A 340 -49.40 87.97 35.93
C ALA A 340 -48.30 86.89 35.81
N PHE A 341 -47.02 87.28 35.92
CA PHE A 341 -45.91 86.31 35.90
C PHE A 341 -45.94 85.35 37.08
N VAL A 342 -46.23 85.85 38.30
CA VAL A 342 -46.28 85.04 39.52
C VAL A 342 -47.53 84.13 39.55
N SER A 343 -48.68 84.61 39.08
CA SER A 343 -49.92 83.83 39.15
C SER A 343 -50.05 82.79 38.05
N GLU A 344 -49.51 83.06 36.85
CA GLU A 344 -49.82 82.28 35.65
C GLU A 344 -48.57 81.67 35.01
N THR A 345 -47.57 82.49 34.67
CA THR A 345 -46.42 82.02 33.88
C THR A 345 -45.47 81.11 34.67
N ILE A 346 -45.11 81.49 35.90
CA ILE A 346 -44.19 80.71 36.75
C ILE A 346 -44.82 79.34 37.13
N PRO A 347 -46.08 79.27 37.60
CA PRO A 347 -46.71 77.98 37.90
C PRO A 347 -46.81 77.05 36.69
N CYS A 348 -47.11 77.58 35.49
CA CYS A 348 -47.15 76.78 34.27
C CYS A 348 -45.77 76.19 33.93
N LEU A 349 -44.72 77.01 33.95
CA LEU A 349 -43.34 76.54 33.67
C LEU A 349 -42.85 75.52 34.71
N CYS A 350 -43.15 75.73 36.00
CA CYS A 350 -42.84 74.75 37.04
C CYS A 350 -43.60 73.43 36.85
N SER A 351 -44.85 73.49 36.36
CA SER A 351 -45.63 72.29 36.02
C SER A 351 -45.02 71.53 34.84
N GLU A 352 -44.62 72.23 33.78
CA GLU A 352 -43.94 71.64 32.62
C GLU A 352 -42.59 71.02 33.01
N LEU A 353 -41.78 71.72 33.82
CA LEU A 353 -40.52 71.20 34.35
C LEU A 353 -40.72 69.94 35.21
N ALA A 354 -41.76 69.91 36.05
CA ALA A 354 -42.08 68.73 36.86
C ALA A 354 -42.54 67.54 36.00
N GLN A 355 -43.27 67.80 34.91
CA GLN A 355 -43.65 66.77 33.93
C GLN A 355 -42.41 66.20 33.22
N LEU A 356 -41.50 67.07 32.76
CA LEU A 356 -40.22 66.69 32.17
C LEU A 356 -39.35 65.89 33.14
N GLN A 357 -39.18 66.30 34.40
CA GLN A 357 -38.46 65.50 35.39
C GLN A 357 -39.11 64.14 35.63
N GLY A 358 -40.44 64.06 35.63
CA GLY A 358 -41.16 62.78 35.71
C GLY A 358 -40.76 61.80 34.60
N THR A 359 -40.44 62.30 33.40
CA THR A 359 -39.95 61.45 32.29
C THR A 359 -38.54 60.94 32.51
N TYR A 360 -37.62 61.75 33.05
CA TYR A 360 -36.25 61.31 33.36
C TYR A 360 -36.20 60.27 34.48
N ILE A 361 -37.04 60.42 35.51
CA ILE A 361 -37.16 59.44 36.60
C ILE A 361 -37.67 58.11 36.04
N LEU A 362 -38.69 58.17 35.17
CA LEU A 362 -39.25 56.98 34.54
C LEU A 362 -38.23 56.29 33.62
N GLN A 363 -37.45 57.06 32.86
CA GLN A 363 -36.38 56.53 32.01
C GLN A 363 -35.33 55.78 32.85
N GLY A 364 -34.84 56.38 33.94
CA GLY A 364 -33.88 55.71 34.83
C GLY A 364 -34.43 54.39 35.43
N ASP A 365 -35.72 54.36 35.75
CA ASP A 365 -36.41 53.15 36.23
C ASP A 365 -36.48 52.05 35.16
N TYR A 366 -36.71 52.41 33.91
CA TYR A 366 -36.69 51.46 32.79
C TYR A 366 -35.27 50.99 32.46
N ASP A 367 -34.29 51.88 32.45
CA ASP A 367 -32.88 51.54 32.22
C ASP A 367 -32.40 50.53 33.28
N LEU A 368 -32.79 50.72 34.55
CA LEU A 368 -32.49 49.78 35.63
C LEU A 368 -33.18 48.42 35.43
N LYS A 369 -34.41 48.39 34.90
CA LYS A 369 -35.11 47.13 34.55
C LYS A 369 -34.44 46.42 33.38
N VAL A 370 -34.02 47.15 32.35
CA VAL A 370 -33.30 46.59 31.19
C VAL A 370 -31.97 45.99 31.64
N MET A 371 -31.17 46.73 32.41
CA MET A 371 -29.91 46.24 32.97
C MET A 371 -30.09 44.94 33.78
N ARG A 372 -31.17 44.84 34.58
CA ARG A 372 -31.49 43.62 35.33
C ARG A 372 -31.77 42.43 34.42
N GLN A 373 -32.53 42.66 33.36
CA GLN A 373 -32.88 41.62 32.40
C GLN A 373 -31.66 41.19 31.57
N GLU A 374 -30.86 42.13 31.10
CA GLU A 374 -29.63 41.84 30.35
C GLU A 374 -28.66 40.99 31.17
N TYR A 375 -28.49 41.33 32.45
CA TYR A 375 -27.67 40.52 33.36
C TYR A 375 -28.20 39.09 33.47
N TYR A 376 -29.52 38.94 33.69
CA TYR A 376 -30.16 37.63 33.81
C TYR A 376 -30.00 36.80 32.53
N ILE A 377 -30.23 37.42 31.37
CA ILE A 377 -30.01 36.80 30.05
C ILE A 377 -28.55 36.39 29.88
N ASN A 378 -27.59 37.21 30.29
CA ASN A 378 -26.18 36.86 30.18
C ASN A 378 -25.83 35.63 31.04
N ARG A 379 -26.35 35.55 32.27
CA ARG A 379 -26.21 34.36 33.12
C ARG A 379 -26.87 33.12 32.50
N GLN A 380 -28.06 33.26 31.90
CA GLN A 380 -28.71 32.18 31.17
C GLN A 380 -27.88 31.72 29.97
N LYS A 381 -27.31 32.63 29.19
CA LYS A 381 -26.41 32.31 28.07
C LYS A 381 -25.19 31.51 28.56
N THR A 382 -24.58 31.90 29.67
CA THR A 382 -23.48 31.15 30.27
C THR A 382 -23.91 29.73 30.64
N PHE A 383 -25.07 29.57 31.27
CA PHE A 383 -25.62 28.25 31.63
C PHE A 383 -25.87 27.36 30.41
N ILE A 384 -26.54 27.92 29.39
CA ILE A 384 -26.82 27.22 28.13
C ILE A 384 -25.51 26.80 27.48
N ASN A 385 -24.48 27.65 27.48
CA ASN A 385 -23.18 27.30 26.92
C ASN A 385 -22.54 26.10 27.65
N HIS A 386 -22.65 26.02 28.97
CA HIS A 386 -22.18 24.84 29.70
C HIS A 386 -22.96 23.56 29.33
N LEU A 387 -24.29 23.65 29.20
CA LEU A 387 -25.13 22.52 28.77
C LEU A 387 -24.83 22.09 27.33
N VAL A 388 -24.66 23.04 26.42
CA VAL A 388 -24.29 22.77 25.02
C VAL A 388 -22.92 22.10 24.94
N ASN A 389 -21.96 22.55 25.75
CA ASN A 389 -20.64 21.90 25.83
C ASN A 389 -20.70 20.49 26.43
N GLN A 390 -21.60 20.24 27.39
CA GLN A 390 -21.81 18.90 27.92
C GLN A 390 -22.44 17.98 26.85
N LEU A 391 -23.46 18.49 26.17
CA LEU A 391 -24.13 17.76 25.08
C LEU A 391 -23.18 17.47 23.92
N SER A 392 -22.34 18.43 23.52
CA SER A 392 -21.41 18.27 22.41
C SER A 392 -20.37 17.18 22.69
N LYS A 393 -19.85 17.10 23.93
CA LYS A 393 -18.96 16.00 24.36
C LYS A 393 -19.65 14.65 24.26
N HIS A 394 -20.89 14.54 24.74
CA HIS A 394 -21.65 13.29 24.65
C HIS A 394 -21.95 12.90 23.20
N GLN A 395 -22.34 13.87 22.36
CA GLN A 395 -22.59 13.64 20.94
C GLN A 395 -21.33 13.21 20.20
N PHE A 396 -20.20 13.86 20.46
CA PHE A 396 -18.91 13.50 19.90
C PHE A 396 -18.55 12.06 20.25
N LEU A 397 -18.66 11.70 21.54
CA LEU A 397 -18.38 10.35 22.00
C LEU A 397 -19.29 9.32 21.32
N LYS A 398 -20.60 9.61 21.23
CA LYS A 398 -21.57 8.75 20.53
C LYS A 398 -21.20 8.56 19.06
N ILE A 399 -20.81 9.61 18.35
CA ILE A 399 -20.40 9.54 16.95
C ILE A 399 -19.12 8.71 16.80
N ALA A 400 -18.14 8.91 17.68
CA ALA A 400 -16.89 8.14 17.69
C ALA A 400 -17.17 6.63 17.86
N CYS A 401 -17.99 6.25 18.85
CA CYS A 401 -18.40 4.84 19.03
C CYS A 401 -19.14 4.27 17.80
N GLN A 402 -19.99 5.07 17.15
CA GLN A 402 -20.73 4.63 15.97
C GLN A 402 -19.82 4.40 14.75
N LEU A 403 -18.87 5.31 14.52
CA LEU A 403 -17.89 5.19 13.45
C LEU A 403 -17.02 3.96 13.68
N GLU A 404 -16.51 3.78 14.89
CA GLU A 404 -15.69 2.63 15.25
C GLU A 404 -16.44 1.32 15.04
N ARG A 405 -17.70 1.23 15.51
CA ARG A 405 -18.56 0.06 15.26
C ARG A 405 -18.71 -0.24 13.76
N LYS A 406 -18.87 0.79 12.92
CA LYS A 406 -18.97 0.63 11.47
C LYS A 406 -17.65 0.11 10.87
N HIS A 407 -16.51 0.63 11.33
CA HIS A 407 -15.19 0.17 10.89
C HIS A 407 -14.93 -1.29 11.29
N ILE A 408 -15.20 -1.66 12.55
CA ILE A 408 -15.07 -3.03 13.04
C ILE A 408 -16.00 -3.97 12.26
N ALA A 409 -17.26 -3.58 12.02
CA ALA A 409 -18.19 -4.39 11.24
C ALA A 409 -17.74 -4.58 9.77
N SER A 410 -17.18 -3.54 9.16
CA SER A 410 -16.61 -3.61 7.81
C SER A 410 -15.40 -4.54 7.76
N ALA A 411 -14.47 -4.41 8.71
CA ALA A 411 -13.30 -5.28 8.82
C ALA A 411 -13.72 -6.74 9.03
N TYR A 412 -14.68 -6.99 9.91
CA TYR A 412 -15.27 -8.31 10.12
C TYR A 412 -15.87 -8.89 8.83
N SER A 413 -16.61 -8.09 8.06
CA SER A 413 -17.18 -8.56 6.79
C SER A 413 -16.10 -8.96 5.78
N LEU A 414 -14.98 -8.23 5.73
CA LEU A 414 -13.86 -8.52 4.85
C LEU A 414 -13.10 -9.78 5.30
N LEU A 415 -12.86 -9.93 6.61
CA LEU A 415 -12.27 -11.14 7.17
C LEU A 415 -13.12 -12.38 6.87
N ARG A 416 -14.46 -12.25 6.95
CA ARG A 416 -15.38 -13.35 6.62
C ARG A 416 -15.31 -13.74 5.15
N VAL A 417 -15.13 -12.77 4.25
CA VAL A 417 -14.91 -13.06 2.82
C VAL A 417 -13.58 -13.81 2.63
N ILE A 418 -12.50 -13.33 3.24
CA ILE A 418 -11.18 -14.00 3.18
C ILE A 418 -11.26 -15.43 3.72
N GLU A 419 -11.93 -15.63 4.86
CA GLU A 419 -12.15 -16.96 5.44
C GLU A 419 -12.90 -17.88 4.46
N SER A 420 -13.96 -17.39 3.82
CA SER A 420 -14.73 -18.17 2.84
C SER A 420 -13.93 -18.54 1.59
N GLU A 421 -13.10 -17.62 1.09
CA GLU A 421 -12.20 -17.87 -0.03
C GLU A 421 -11.14 -18.90 0.35
N LEU A 422 -10.48 -18.74 1.50
CA LEU A 422 -9.48 -19.71 2.01
C LEU A 422 -10.08 -21.10 2.19
N GLN A 423 -11.31 -21.19 2.71
CA GLN A 423 -12.02 -22.45 2.83
C GLN A 423 -12.33 -23.08 1.45
N SER A 424 -12.73 -22.26 0.47
CA SER A 424 -12.91 -22.69 -0.92
C SER A 424 -11.60 -23.24 -1.51
N TYR A 425 -10.48 -22.53 -1.35
CA TYR A 425 -9.17 -23.02 -1.78
C TYR A 425 -8.78 -24.33 -1.10
N LEU A 426 -8.98 -24.44 0.21
CA LEU A 426 -8.66 -25.65 0.97
C LEU A 426 -9.48 -26.85 0.51
N THR A 427 -10.78 -26.66 0.27
CA THR A 427 -11.64 -27.71 -0.29
C THR A 427 -11.21 -28.13 -1.69
N ALA A 428 -10.91 -27.18 -2.60
CA ALA A 428 -10.43 -27.48 -3.94
C ALA A 428 -9.09 -28.25 -3.93
N VAL A 429 -8.17 -27.87 -3.04
CA VAL A 429 -6.89 -28.58 -2.85
C VAL A 429 -7.12 -30.00 -2.33
N ASN A 430 -8.01 -30.18 -1.34
CA ASN A 430 -8.35 -31.51 -0.82
C ASN A 430 -8.99 -32.39 -1.89
N THR A 431 -9.87 -31.85 -2.75
CA THR A 431 -10.42 -32.61 -3.88
C THR A 431 -9.34 -33.05 -4.86
N ARG A 432 -8.39 -32.17 -5.20
CA ARG A 432 -7.26 -32.52 -6.07
C ARG A 432 -6.36 -33.59 -5.45
N LEU A 433 -6.02 -33.46 -4.16
CA LEU A 433 -5.26 -34.46 -3.41
C LEU A 433 -5.99 -35.82 -3.40
N GLY A 434 -7.32 -35.80 -3.23
CA GLY A 434 -8.16 -36.99 -3.35
C GLY A 434 -8.04 -37.66 -4.73
N HIS A 435 -8.08 -36.88 -5.81
CA HIS A 435 -7.88 -37.41 -7.16
C HIS A 435 -6.47 -37.98 -7.37
N TYR A 436 -5.42 -37.32 -6.89
CA TYR A 436 -4.05 -37.84 -6.98
C TYR A 436 -3.87 -39.13 -6.19
N ASN A 437 -4.44 -39.22 -4.99
CA ASN A 437 -4.41 -40.44 -4.19
C ASN A 437 -5.16 -41.59 -4.89
N SER A 438 -6.32 -41.31 -5.49
CA SER A 438 -7.05 -42.32 -6.29
C SER A 438 -6.21 -42.80 -7.49
N LEU A 439 -5.59 -41.88 -8.23
CA LEU A 439 -4.72 -42.22 -9.35
C LEU A 439 -3.52 -43.06 -8.90
N PHE A 440 -2.89 -42.69 -7.79
CA PHE A 440 -1.76 -43.42 -7.21
C PHE A 440 -2.17 -44.84 -6.81
N ILE A 441 -3.33 -45.01 -6.18
CA ILE A 441 -3.87 -46.34 -5.85
C ILE A 441 -4.13 -47.15 -7.12
N HIS A 442 -4.73 -46.56 -8.16
CA HIS A 442 -4.96 -47.26 -9.43
C HIS A 442 -3.66 -47.69 -10.12
N VAL A 443 -2.66 -46.81 -10.17
CA VAL A 443 -1.34 -47.12 -10.74
C VAL A 443 -0.65 -48.20 -9.92
N SER A 444 -0.67 -48.11 -8.59
CA SER A 444 -0.11 -49.12 -7.69
C SER A 444 -0.78 -50.49 -7.89
N CYS A 445 -2.11 -50.53 -7.97
CA CYS A 445 -2.84 -51.75 -8.31
C CYS A 445 -2.41 -52.30 -9.68
N TYR A 446 -2.30 -51.45 -10.71
CA TYR A 446 -1.87 -51.88 -12.04
C TYR A 446 -0.46 -52.48 -12.04
N PHE A 447 0.49 -51.87 -11.32
CA PHE A 447 1.84 -52.43 -11.13
C PHE A 447 1.80 -53.76 -10.38
N GLN A 448 0.97 -53.89 -9.34
CA GLN A 448 0.78 -55.15 -8.63
C GLN A 448 0.26 -56.25 -9.56
N TYR A 449 -0.72 -55.93 -10.42
CA TYR A 449 -1.25 -56.85 -11.44
C TYR A 449 -0.17 -57.24 -12.47
N LEU A 450 0.58 -56.28 -13.00
CA LEU A 450 1.65 -56.53 -13.96
C LEU A 450 2.75 -57.40 -13.36
N TYR A 451 3.13 -57.14 -12.11
CA TYR A 451 4.09 -57.95 -11.37
C TYR A 451 3.60 -59.38 -11.19
N MET A 452 2.32 -59.57 -10.85
CA MET A 452 1.72 -60.90 -10.76
C MET A 452 1.70 -61.63 -12.11
N TYR A 453 1.42 -60.92 -13.20
CA TYR A 453 1.47 -61.47 -14.57
C TYR A 453 2.89 -61.87 -14.99
N LEU A 454 3.91 -61.06 -14.71
CA LEU A 454 5.30 -61.42 -14.98
C LEU A 454 5.72 -62.64 -14.15
N TYR A 455 5.31 -62.71 -12.88
CA TYR A 455 5.60 -63.83 -12.01
C TYR A 455 4.96 -65.13 -12.53
N MET A 456 3.69 -65.06 -12.95
CA MET A 456 2.99 -66.18 -13.62
C MET A 456 3.68 -66.61 -14.91
N PHE A 457 4.12 -65.65 -15.74
CA PHE A 457 4.82 -65.95 -16.99
C PHE A 457 6.16 -66.64 -16.74
N HIS A 458 6.92 -66.17 -15.73
CA HIS A 458 8.17 -66.79 -15.32
C HIS A 458 7.95 -68.19 -14.73
N ALA A 459 6.88 -68.40 -13.96
CA ALA A 459 6.51 -69.72 -13.45
C ALA A 459 6.16 -70.69 -14.58
N ILE A 460 5.35 -70.26 -15.55
CA ILE A 460 4.98 -71.06 -16.73
C ILE A 460 6.23 -71.40 -17.56
N PHE A 461 7.10 -70.42 -17.81
CA PHE A 461 8.34 -70.63 -18.55
C PHE A 461 9.26 -71.63 -17.83
N SER A 462 9.37 -71.53 -16.50
CA SER A 462 10.14 -72.47 -15.69
C SER A 462 9.57 -73.89 -15.70
N ILE A 463 8.24 -74.05 -15.72
CA ILE A 463 7.59 -75.36 -15.86
C ILE A 463 7.88 -75.95 -17.24
N TYR A 464 7.81 -75.12 -18.30
CA TYR A 464 8.07 -75.55 -19.67
C TYR A 464 9.52 -75.98 -19.88
N THR A 465 10.49 -75.25 -19.33
CA THR A 465 11.90 -75.64 -19.37
C THR A 465 12.18 -76.91 -18.57
N CYS A 466 11.58 -77.08 -17.39
CA CYS A 466 11.65 -78.35 -16.65
C CYS A 466 11.05 -79.52 -17.44
N PHE A 467 9.92 -79.33 -18.13
CA PHE A 467 9.31 -80.37 -18.96
C PHE A 467 10.18 -80.75 -20.16
N MET A 468 10.79 -79.76 -20.83
CA MET A 468 11.73 -80.01 -21.93
C MET A 468 13.01 -80.72 -21.47
N LEU A 469 13.53 -80.38 -20.28
CA LEU A 469 14.68 -81.07 -19.69
C LEU A 469 14.35 -82.52 -19.29
N PHE A 470 13.14 -82.78 -18.78
CA PHE A 470 12.69 -84.12 -18.43
C PHE A 470 12.45 -84.99 -19.69
N SER A 471 11.91 -84.40 -20.76
CA SER A 471 11.75 -85.06 -22.06
C SER A 471 13.07 -85.39 -22.76
N ALA A 472 14.18 -84.73 -22.40
CA ALA A 472 15.49 -85.01 -22.96
C ALA A 472 16.25 -86.11 -22.20
N TYR A 473 15.72 -86.57 -21.05
CA TYR A 473 16.34 -87.57 -20.17
C TYR A 473 15.65 -88.94 -20.25
N ILE A 474 14.54 -89.05 -20.99
CA ILE A 474 13.85 -90.29 -21.38
C ILE A 474 14.20 -90.56 -22.84
#